data_AF-A0A640YBJ7-F1
#
_entry.id   AF-A0A640YBJ7-F1
#
_cell.length_a   1.000
_cell.length_b   1.000
_cell.length_c   1.000
_cell.angle_alpha   90.00
_cell.angle_beta   90.00
_cell.angle_gamma   90.00
#
_symmetry.space_group_name_H-M   'P 1'
#
loop_
_entity.id
_entity.type
_entity.pdbx_description
1 polymer ?
#
loop_
_entity_poly.entity_id
_entity_poly.type
_entity_poly.pdbx_seq_one_letter_code
_entity_poly.pdbx_strand_id
1 'polypeptide(L)'
;MSAAARRANTWIGLLFAVGSICFVLGPFPGFVQRVGSSADGITFFVGSVFFTSASFLQLATTRLTGGGALDRWAAAIQFAGTLFFNLSTFEAMQDALDTSATDRLVWAPDAFGSVCFLVSSALAYRSVNGSFGRRRHRGGAMRIAVVNLIGSVAFGISAVASFVVPATGDVLDLAAANFMTAIGAAGFLAGAILLMPAVSSRRPS
;
A
#
# COMPACT_ATOMS: atom_id res chain seq x y z
N MET A 1 24.30 7.72 -1.66
CA MET A 1 22.98 8.22 -2.10
C MET A 1 23.01 9.74 -2.13
N SER A 2 22.54 10.38 -3.21
CA SER A 2 22.53 11.86 -3.32
C SER A 2 21.54 12.50 -2.33
N ALA A 3 21.66 13.80 -2.08
CA ALA A 3 20.70 14.53 -1.23
C ALA A 3 19.28 14.50 -1.83
N ALA A 4 19.17 14.62 -3.15
CA ALA A 4 17.90 14.51 -3.88
C ALA A 4 17.26 13.13 -3.70
N ALA A 5 18.04 12.04 -3.83
CA ALA A 5 17.54 10.68 -3.63
C ALA A 5 17.10 10.41 -2.18
N ARG A 6 17.79 11.00 -1.18
CA ARG A 6 17.32 10.95 0.23
C ARG A 6 15.98 11.65 0.41
N ARG A 7 15.85 12.88 -0.12
CA ARG A 7 14.60 13.64 -0.06
C ARG A 7 13.44 12.90 -0.73
N ALA A 8 13.70 12.31 -1.90
CA ALA A 8 12.71 11.50 -2.60
C ALA A 8 12.24 10.32 -1.74
N ASN A 9 13.16 9.52 -1.19
CA ASN A 9 12.81 8.40 -0.31
C ASN A 9 12.03 8.82 0.94
N THR A 10 12.37 9.98 1.54
CA THR A 10 11.62 10.52 2.68
C THR A 10 10.18 10.84 2.29
N TRP A 11 9.95 11.57 1.20
CA TRP A 11 8.61 11.92 0.75
C TRP A 11 7.79 10.70 0.33
N ILE A 12 8.40 9.77 -0.42
CA ILE A 12 7.77 8.50 -0.81
C ILE A 12 7.34 7.72 0.44
N GLY A 13 8.24 7.57 1.42
CA GLY A 13 7.95 6.89 2.68
C GLY A 13 6.83 7.58 3.47
N LEU A 14 6.84 8.91 3.58
CA LEU A 14 5.79 9.66 4.28
C LEU A 14 4.41 9.47 3.62
N LEU A 15 4.34 9.61 2.30
CA LEU A 15 3.08 9.45 1.55
C LEU A 15 2.54 8.02 1.70
N PHE A 16 3.40 6.99 1.54
CA PHE A 16 2.98 5.60 1.78
C PHE A 16 2.55 5.35 3.23
N ALA A 17 3.22 5.95 4.21
CA ALA A 17 2.87 5.80 5.62
C ALA A 17 1.49 6.40 5.93
N VAL A 18 1.23 7.64 5.48
CA VAL A 18 -0.08 8.28 5.66
C VAL A 18 -1.18 7.47 4.99
N GLY A 19 -0.96 7.04 3.74
CA GLY A 19 -1.90 6.18 3.03
C GLY A 19 -2.17 4.87 3.78
N SER A 20 -1.12 4.21 4.27
CA SER A 20 -1.25 2.95 5.00
C SER A 20 -2.00 3.09 6.32
N ILE A 21 -1.81 4.20 7.05
CA ILE A 21 -2.53 4.46 8.31
C ILE A 21 -4.05 4.51 8.06
N CYS A 22 -4.51 5.17 7.00
CA CYS A 22 -5.93 5.18 6.64
C CYS A 22 -6.48 3.75 6.46
N PHE A 23 -5.73 2.87 5.80
CA PHE A 23 -6.11 1.46 5.54
C PHE A 23 -5.91 0.51 6.71
N VAL A 24 -5.19 0.93 7.76
CA VAL A 24 -5.16 0.22 9.05
C VAL A 24 -6.37 0.62 9.90
N LEU A 25 -6.76 1.90 9.87
CA LEU A 25 -7.84 2.45 10.70
C LEU A 25 -9.23 2.03 10.22
N GLY A 26 -9.50 2.13 8.92
CA GLY A 26 -10.84 1.85 8.37
C GLY A 26 -11.37 0.45 8.72
N PRO A 27 -10.60 -0.63 8.49
CA PRO A 27 -11.02 -2.00 8.82
C PRO A 27 -11.01 -2.31 10.33
N PHE A 28 -10.57 -1.39 11.19
CA PHE A 28 -10.47 -1.64 12.62
C PHE A 28 -11.86 -1.81 13.25
N PRO A 29 -12.12 -2.89 14.01
CA PRO A 29 -13.42 -3.09 14.65
C PRO A 29 -13.82 -1.90 15.52
N GLY A 30 -15.00 -1.33 15.27
CA GLY A 30 -15.48 -0.15 16.02
C GLY A 30 -15.19 1.19 15.34
N PHE A 31 -14.38 1.27 14.28
CA PHE A 31 -14.07 2.54 13.63
C PHE A 31 -15.30 3.12 12.92
N VAL A 32 -15.88 2.38 11.98
CA VAL A 32 -17.09 2.77 11.26
C VAL A 32 -18.28 3.05 12.19
N GLN A 33 -18.43 2.30 13.29
CA GLN A 33 -19.50 2.54 14.27
C GLN A 33 -19.35 3.88 15.00
N ARG A 34 -18.14 4.43 15.06
CA ARG A 34 -17.86 5.74 15.68
C ARG A 34 -17.96 6.89 14.70
N VAL A 35 -17.49 6.71 13.46
CA VAL A 35 -17.36 7.82 12.48
C VAL A 35 -18.45 7.82 11.41
N GLY A 36 -19.17 6.71 11.25
CA GLY A 36 -20.15 6.50 10.18
C GLY A 36 -19.53 6.04 8.86
N SER A 37 -20.33 5.40 8.01
CA SER A 37 -19.92 4.84 6.71
C SER A 37 -19.30 5.90 5.78
N SER A 38 -19.86 7.10 5.76
CA SER A 38 -19.36 8.20 4.91
C SER A 38 -17.94 8.63 5.29
N ALA A 39 -17.66 8.82 6.58
CA ALA A 39 -16.33 9.22 7.05
C ALA A 39 -15.30 8.08 6.89
N ASP A 40 -15.74 6.84 7.06
CA ASP A 40 -14.94 5.65 6.79
C ASP A 40 -14.53 5.59 5.31
N GLY A 41 -15.48 5.78 4.39
CA GLY A 41 -15.18 5.80 2.96
C GLY A 41 -14.29 6.95 2.51
N ILE A 42 -14.50 8.15 3.06
CA ILE A 42 -13.58 9.27 2.83
C ILE A 42 -12.17 8.92 3.32
N THR A 43 -12.05 8.23 4.46
CA THR A 43 -10.74 7.82 5.01
C THR A 43 -10.00 6.89 4.04
N PHE A 44 -10.67 5.88 3.50
CA PHE A 44 -10.08 4.98 2.51
C PHE A 44 -9.71 5.70 1.21
N PHE A 45 -10.58 6.55 0.69
CA PHE A 45 -10.30 7.30 -0.53
C PHE A 45 -9.10 8.23 -0.37
N VAL A 46 -9.05 9.02 0.72
CA VAL A 46 -7.90 9.87 1.05
C VAL A 46 -6.61 9.04 1.14
N GLY A 47 -6.64 7.89 1.82
CA GLY A 47 -5.50 6.99 1.91
C GLY A 47 -4.99 6.54 0.53
N SER A 48 -5.91 6.24 -0.41
CA SER A 48 -5.56 5.80 -1.76
C SER A 48 -4.93 6.91 -2.62
N VAL A 49 -5.31 8.18 -2.40
CA VAL A 49 -4.67 9.35 -3.05
C VAL A 49 -3.22 9.48 -2.59
N PHE A 50 -2.94 9.26 -1.30
CA PHE A 50 -1.59 9.23 -0.76
C PHE A 50 -0.75 8.09 -1.35
N PHE A 51 -1.32 6.88 -1.46
CA PHE A 51 -0.67 5.76 -2.15
C PHE A 51 -0.31 6.08 -3.60
N THR A 52 -1.25 6.67 -4.36
CA THR A 52 -1.05 7.05 -5.77
C THR A 52 0.00 8.14 -5.93
N SER A 53 0.02 9.11 -5.01
CA SER A 53 1.04 10.17 -5.00
C SER A 53 2.44 9.60 -4.69
N ALA A 54 2.52 8.64 -3.76
CA ALA A 54 3.77 7.99 -3.39
C ALA A 54 4.34 7.16 -4.55
N SER A 55 3.50 6.36 -5.21
CA SER A 55 3.89 5.50 -6.34
C SER A 55 4.25 6.31 -7.57
N PHE A 56 3.55 7.42 -7.84
CA PHE A 56 3.93 8.37 -8.89
C PHE A 56 5.32 8.96 -8.62
N LEU A 57 5.56 9.44 -7.40
CA LEU A 57 6.86 10.00 -7.02
C LEU A 57 7.97 8.94 -7.09
N GLN A 58 7.68 7.70 -6.68
CA GLN A 58 8.60 6.58 -6.82
C GLN A 58 8.95 6.31 -8.28
N LEU A 59 7.96 6.24 -9.16
CA LEU A 59 8.15 6.07 -10.60
C LEU A 59 8.99 7.19 -11.21
N ALA A 60 8.66 8.45 -10.88
CA ALA A 60 9.36 9.63 -11.37
C ALA A 60 10.82 9.69 -10.90
N THR A 61 11.12 9.17 -9.71
CA THR A 61 12.45 9.26 -9.09
C THR A 61 13.28 7.98 -9.19
N THR A 62 12.75 6.89 -9.77
CA THR A 62 13.44 5.59 -9.85
C THR A 62 14.83 5.68 -10.51
N ARG A 63 15.00 6.56 -11.51
CA ARG A 63 16.32 6.79 -12.13
C ARG A 63 17.28 7.54 -11.20
N LEU A 64 16.76 8.49 -10.42
CA LEU A 64 17.54 9.28 -9.46
C LEU A 64 18.02 8.45 -8.26
N THR A 65 17.27 7.42 -7.89
CA THR A 65 17.63 6.48 -6.82
C THR A 65 18.54 5.34 -7.31
N GLY A 66 18.86 5.31 -8.61
CA GLY A 66 19.79 4.35 -9.22
C GLY A 66 19.17 2.98 -9.51
N GLY A 67 17.85 2.93 -9.72
CA GLY A 67 17.09 1.72 -10.02
C GLY A 67 17.34 1.16 -11.43
N GLY A 68 17.45 -0.16 -11.52
CA GLY A 68 17.60 -0.91 -12.76
C GLY A 68 16.30 -1.02 -13.56
N ALA A 69 16.30 -1.85 -14.61
CA ALA A 69 15.09 -2.07 -15.41
C ALA A 69 13.95 -2.71 -14.60
N LEU A 70 14.27 -3.67 -13.74
CA LEU A 70 13.27 -4.32 -12.86
C LEU A 70 12.65 -3.32 -11.88
N ASP A 71 13.43 -2.42 -11.28
CA ASP A 71 12.90 -1.40 -10.37
C ASP A 71 11.93 -0.44 -11.07
N ARG A 72 12.20 -0.10 -12.35
CA ARG A 72 11.31 0.76 -13.15
C ARG A 72 10.00 0.07 -13.49
N TRP A 73 10.05 -1.20 -13.88
CA TRP A 73 8.84 -1.97 -14.15
C TRP A 73 8.04 -2.20 -12.87
N ALA A 74 8.70 -2.50 -11.76
CA ALA A 74 8.05 -2.59 -10.45
C ALA A 74 7.34 -1.27 -10.11
N ALA A 75 8.02 -0.12 -10.21
CA ALA A 75 7.42 1.18 -9.93
C ALA A 75 6.26 1.54 -10.88
N ALA A 76 6.36 1.20 -12.17
CA ALA A 76 5.30 1.47 -13.14
C ALA A 76 4.06 0.62 -12.86
N ILE A 77 4.24 -0.67 -12.57
CA ILE A 77 3.14 -1.58 -12.24
C ILE A 77 2.54 -1.21 -10.88
N GLN A 78 3.36 -0.80 -9.90
CA GLN A 78 2.88 -0.27 -8.62
C GLN A 78 1.97 0.94 -8.84
N PHE A 79 2.40 1.89 -9.68
CA PHE A 79 1.63 3.09 -9.99
C PHE A 79 0.30 2.75 -10.66
N ALA A 80 0.30 1.85 -11.65
CA ALA A 80 -0.93 1.34 -12.25
C ALA A 80 -1.85 0.69 -11.21
N GLY A 81 -1.30 -0.13 -10.31
CA GLY A 81 -2.05 -0.75 -9.21
C GLY A 81 -2.70 0.27 -8.27
N THR A 82 -1.97 1.35 -7.93
CA THR A 82 -2.54 2.42 -7.09
C THR A 82 -3.65 3.21 -7.78
N LEU A 83 -3.61 3.34 -9.12
CA LEU A 83 -4.70 3.97 -9.87
C LEU A 83 -5.98 3.13 -9.82
N PHE A 84 -5.87 1.82 -10.05
CA PHE A 84 -7.03 0.92 -9.90
C PHE A 84 -7.59 0.96 -8.48
N PHE A 85 -6.71 0.92 -7.49
CA PHE A 85 -7.09 1.03 -6.08
C PHE A 85 -7.77 2.36 -5.74
N ASN A 86 -7.34 3.46 -6.36
CA ASN A 86 -7.94 4.78 -6.18
C ASN A 86 -9.33 4.88 -6.82
N LEU A 87 -9.54 4.25 -7.98
CA LEU A 87 -10.86 4.15 -8.61
C LEU A 87 -11.81 3.34 -7.73
N SER A 88 -11.40 2.16 -7.26
CA SER A 88 -12.25 1.32 -6.41
C SER A 88 -12.62 1.97 -5.07
N THR A 89 -11.70 2.72 -4.46
CA THR A 89 -11.99 3.43 -3.20
C THR A 89 -12.84 4.67 -3.43
N PHE A 90 -12.76 5.29 -4.61
CA PHE A 90 -13.64 6.39 -5.00
C PHE A 90 -15.08 5.89 -5.18
N GLU A 91 -15.27 4.79 -5.91
CA GLU A 91 -16.58 4.14 -6.09
C GLU A 91 -17.18 3.75 -4.72
N ALA A 92 -16.41 3.06 -3.87
CA ALA A 92 -16.87 2.67 -2.55
C ALA A 92 -17.18 3.88 -1.63
N MET A 93 -16.44 4.99 -1.77
CA MET A 93 -16.77 6.24 -1.07
C MET A 93 -18.08 6.84 -1.56
N GLN A 94 -18.34 6.86 -2.89
CA GLN A 94 -19.60 7.36 -3.43
C GLN A 94 -20.78 6.54 -2.92
N ASP A 95 -20.68 5.21 -2.92
CA ASP A 95 -21.71 4.32 -2.37
C ASP A 95 -22.00 4.63 -0.88
N ALA A 96 -20.94 4.87 -0.09
CA ALA A 96 -21.03 5.23 1.32
C ALA A 96 -21.58 6.65 1.59
N LEU A 97 -21.64 7.51 0.57
CA LEU A 97 -22.23 8.85 0.63
C LEU A 97 -23.69 8.86 0.15
N ASP A 98 -24.01 8.03 -0.86
CA ASP A 98 -25.34 8.01 -1.49
C ASP A 98 -26.37 7.17 -0.71
N THR A 99 -25.94 6.16 0.05
CA THR A 99 -26.87 5.31 0.82
C THR A 99 -26.97 5.70 2.30
N SER A 100 -28.19 6.05 2.75
CA SER A 100 -28.57 6.07 4.17
C SER A 100 -28.88 4.66 4.73
N ALA A 101 -28.52 3.60 3.99
CA ALA A 101 -28.94 2.22 4.26
C ALA A 101 -27.74 1.23 4.32
N THR A 102 -27.46 0.82 5.56
CA THR A 102 -27.20 -0.58 6.00
C THR A 102 -25.92 -1.28 5.54
N ASP A 103 -24.90 -1.22 6.40
CA ASP A 103 -24.01 -2.33 6.81
C ASP A 103 -23.29 -3.20 5.75
N ARG A 104 -23.18 -2.78 4.48
CA ARG A 104 -22.26 -3.43 3.54
C ARG A 104 -20.84 -2.88 3.71
N LEU A 105 -20.22 -3.31 4.80
CA LEU A 105 -18.87 -3.01 5.27
C LEU A 105 -17.74 -3.67 4.46
N VAL A 106 -17.89 -3.73 3.12
CA VAL A 106 -16.93 -4.43 2.25
C VAL A 106 -15.91 -3.42 1.71
N TRP A 107 -14.86 -3.14 2.48
CA TRP A 107 -13.69 -2.38 2.00
C TRP A 107 -12.65 -3.32 1.44
N ALA A 108 -12.95 -3.87 0.28
CA ALA A 108 -12.07 -4.82 -0.37
C ALA A 108 -11.15 -4.17 -1.40
N PRO A 109 -9.88 -4.57 -1.46
CA PRO A 109 -9.00 -4.18 -2.55
C PRO A 109 -9.50 -4.69 -3.89
N ASP A 110 -9.41 -3.85 -4.91
CA ASP A 110 -9.65 -4.24 -6.30
C ASP A 110 -8.71 -5.40 -6.72
N ALA A 111 -9.24 -6.32 -7.54
CA ALA A 111 -8.51 -7.48 -8.05
C ALA A 111 -7.32 -7.04 -8.91
N PHE A 112 -7.53 -6.06 -9.80
CA PHE A 112 -6.47 -5.59 -10.70
C PHE A 112 -5.36 -4.89 -9.91
N GLY A 113 -5.72 -4.02 -8.96
CA GLY A 113 -4.80 -3.38 -8.03
C GLY A 113 -3.97 -4.39 -7.24
N SER A 114 -4.60 -5.42 -6.69
CA SER A 114 -3.93 -6.48 -5.94
C SER A 114 -2.96 -7.30 -6.80
N VAL A 115 -3.36 -7.66 -8.03
CA VAL A 115 -2.48 -8.33 -9.00
C VAL A 115 -1.28 -7.45 -9.33
N CYS A 116 -1.50 -6.15 -9.57
CA CYS A 116 -0.41 -5.20 -9.81
C CYS A 116 0.56 -5.14 -8.61
N PHE A 117 0.07 -5.05 -7.37
CA PHE A 117 0.92 -5.02 -6.18
C PHE A 117 1.74 -6.30 -6.00
N LEU A 118 1.15 -7.48 -6.29
CA LEU A 118 1.87 -8.75 -6.28
C LEU A 118 2.98 -8.80 -7.33
N VAL A 119 2.67 -8.45 -8.58
CA VAL A 119 3.66 -8.44 -9.67
C VAL A 119 4.77 -7.43 -9.40
N SER A 120 4.40 -6.21 -8.98
CA SER A 120 5.35 -5.16 -8.57
C SER A 120 6.29 -5.65 -7.47
N SER A 121 5.75 -6.23 -6.39
CA SER A 121 6.54 -6.75 -5.27
C SER A 121 7.44 -7.90 -5.67
N ALA A 122 7.00 -8.80 -6.54
CA ALA A 122 7.82 -9.88 -7.08
C ALA A 122 9.01 -9.35 -7.91
N LEU A 123 8.79 -8.33 -8.74
CA LEU A 123 9.85 -7.68 -9.50
C LEU A 123 10.85 -6.94 -8.60
N ALA A 124 10.36 -6.22 -7.59
CA ALA A 124 11.20 -5.55 -6.60
C ALA A 124 12.05 -6.55 -5.80
N TYR A 125 11.46 -7.66 -5.36
CA TYR A 125 12.17 -8.75 -4.70
C TYR A 125 13.28 -9.32 -5.60
N ARG A 126 12.95 -9.61 -6.87
CA ARG A 126 13.92 -10.13 -7.84
C ARG A 126 15.04 -9.14 -8.16
N SER A 127 14.74 -7.84 -8.22
CA SER A 127 15.72 -6.78 -8.40
C SER A 127 16.78 -6.77 -7.29
N VAL A 128 16.33 -6.88 -6.03
CA VAL A 128 17.23 -6.92 -4.87
C VAL A 128 18.00 -8.25 -4.82
N ASN A 129 17.36 -9.38 -5.14
CA ASN A 129 17.99 -10.69 -5.07
C ASN A 129 19.02 -10.92 -6.19
N GLY A 130 18.72 -10.47 -7.41
CA GLY A 130 19.56 -10.61 -8.60
C GLY A 130 20.70 -9.60 -8.71
N SER A 131 20.71 -8.53 -7.90
CA SER A 131 21.79 -7.53 -7.89
C SER A 131 23.08 -8.08 -7.28
N PHE A 132 23.88 -8.74 -8.12
CA PHE A 132 25.20 -9.30 -7.84
C PHE A 132 26.25 -8.17 -7.76
N GLY A 133 26.26 -7.36 -6.69
CA GLY A 133 27.30 -6.32 -6.55
C GLY A 133 27.16 -5.27 -5.45
N ARG A 134 25.97 -5.01 -4.90
CA ARG A 134 25.73 -3.96 -3.88
C ARG A 134 25.43 -4.54 -2.50
N ARG A 135 26.39 -5.28 -1.91
CA ARG A 135 26.20 -6.01 -0.63
C ARG A 135 25.84 -5.10 0.56
N ARG A 136 26.38 -3.87 0.63
CA ARG A 136 26.25 -2.99 1.81
C ARG A 136 24.85 -2.40 2.03
N HIS A 137 24.00 -2.36 0.99
CA HIS A 137 22.60 -1.87 1.08
C HIS A 137 21.55 -2.97 0.90
N ARG A 138 21.99 -4.22 0.66
CA ARG A 138 21.11 -5.36 0.37
C ARG A 138 20.20 -5.70 1.55
N GLY A 139 20.69 -5.61 2.78
CA GLY A 139 19.89 -5.96 3.98
C GLY A 139 18.64 -5.10 4.17
N GLY A 140 18.78 -3.76 4.05
CA GLY A 140 17.64 -2.84 4.17
C GLY A 140 16.66 -2.95 3.01
N ALA A 141 17.17 -2.98 1.78
CA ALA A 141 16.34 -3.13 0.58
C ALA A 141 15.57 -4.46 0.55
N MET A 142 16.20 -5.56 1.00
CA MET A 142 15.57 -6.86 1.08
C MET A 142 14.45 -6.90 2.11
N ARG A 143 14.66 -6.29 3.29
CA ARG A 143 13.61 -6.16 4.31
C ARG A 143 12.39 -5.41 3.75
N ILE A 144 12.60 -4.28 3.07
CA ILE A 144 11.53 -3.50 2.43
C ILE A 144 10.79 -4.36 1.39
N ALA A 145 11.52 -5.04 0.51
CA ALA A 145 10.92 -5.88 -0.53
C ALA A 145 10.08 -7.03 0.06
N VAL A 146 10.57 -7.69 1.12
CA VAL A 146 9.86 -8.79 1.77
C VAL A 146 8.59 -8.30 2.48
N VAL A 147 8.67 -7.22 3.26
CA VAL A 147 7.47 -6.72 3.98
C VAL A 147 6.39 -6.21 3.01
N ASN A 148 6.79 -5.55 1.92
CA ASN A 148 5.84 -5.12 0.88
C ASN A 148 5.24 -6.31 0.12
N LEU A 149 6.01 -7.38 -0.10
CA LEU A 149 5.50 -8.61 -0.70
C LEU A 149 4.48 -9.29 0.22
N ILE A 150 4.77 -9.40 1.53
CA ILE A 150 3.81 -9.92 2.52
C ILE A 150 2.53 -9.06 2.51
N GLY A 151 2.68 -7.72 2.50
CA GLY A 151 1.54 -6.82 2.42
C GLY A 151 0.71 -7.00 1.15
N SER A 152 1.37 -7.19 0.01
CA SER A 152 0.72 -7.45 -1.28
C SER A 152 -0.02 -8.79 -1.32
N VAL A 153 0.54 -9.82 -0.70
CA VAL A 153 -0.13 -11.13 -0.53
C VAL A 153 -1.37 -10.98 0.34
N ALA A 154 -1.28 -10.27 1.46
CA ALA A 154 -2.44 -10.02 2.32
C ALA A 154 -3.54 -9.24 1.60
N PHE A 155 -3.22 -8.20 0.81
CA PHE A 155 -4.21 -7.56 -0.06
C PHE A 155 -4.79 -8.50 -1.11
N GLY A 156 -3.98 -9.36 -1.72
CA GLY A 156 -4.47 -10.38 -2.64
C GLY A 156 -5.45 -11.35 -2.00
N ILE A 157 -5.18 -11.80 -0.77
CA ILE A 157 -6.09 -12.65 0.01
C ILE A 157 -7.39 -11.88 0.33
N SER A 158 -7.28 -10.62 0.74
CA SER A 158 -8.45 -9.77 1.00
C SER A 158 -9.35 -9.62 -0.23
N ALA A 159 -8.75 -9.37 -1.40
CA ALA A 159 -9.47 -9.30 -2.67
C ALA A 159 -10.15 -10.64 -3.00
N VAL A 160 -9.47 -11.79 -2.84
CA VAL A 160 -10.13 -13.09 -3.08
C VAL A 160 -11.28 -13.33 -2.11
N ALA A 161 -11.10 -13.03 -0.82
CA ALA A 161 -12.15 -13.18 0.19
C ALA A 161 -13.37 -12.33 -0.18
N SER A 162 -13.18 -11.09 -0.63
CA SER A 162 -14.27 -10.22 -1.03
C SER A 162 -14.99 -10.63 -2.31
N PHE A 163 -14.33 -11.33 -3.24
CA PHE A 163 -15.01 -11.92 -4.40
C PHE A 163 -15.93 -13.08 -4.01
N VAL A 164 -15.68 -13.74 -2.88
CA VAL A 164 -16.49 -14.87 -2.38
C VAL A 164 -17.68 -14.39 -1.53
N VAL A 165 -17.56 -13.24 -0.85
CA VAL A 165 -18.62 -12.65 0.01
C VAL A 165 -19.97 -12.47 -0.70
N PRO A 166 -20.07 -11.99 -1.97
CA PRO A 166 -21.35 -11.87 -2.67
C PRO A 166 -22.05 -13.21 -2.95
N ALA A 167 -21.35 -14.35 -2.85
CA ALA A 167 -21.91 -15.67 -3.09
C ALA A 167 -22.48 -16.34 -1.82
N THR A 168 -22.00 -15.97 -0.62
CA THR A 168 -22.35 -16.61 0.65
C THR A 168 -23.13 -15.71 1.61
N GLY A 169 -22.93 -14.39 1.55
CA GLY A 169 -23.56 -13.43 2.48
C GLY A 169 -23.04 -13.51 3.92
N ASP A 170 -21.89 -14.17 4.14
CA ASP A 170 -21.37 -14.45 5.49
C ASP A 170 -20.57 -13.27 6.05
N VAL A 171 -20.94 -12.83 7.26
CA VAL A 171 -20.27 -11.77 8.02
C VAL A 171 -18.83 -12.16 8.37
N LEU A 172 -18.54 -13.46 8.47
CA LEU A 172 -17.19 -13.96 8.74
C LEU A 172 -16.21 -13.67 7.58
N ASP A 173 -16.67 -13.84 6.34
CA ASP A 173 -15.86 -13.56 5.14
C ASP A 173 -15.55 -12.05 5.02
N LEU A 174 -16.49 -11.21 5.47
CA LEU A 174 -16.33 -9.76 5.52
C LEU A 174 -15.26 -9.32 6.54
N ALA A 175 -15.32 -9.88 7.75
CA ALA A 175 -14.33 -9.61 8.79
C ALA A 175 -12.94 -10.10 8.37
N ALA A 176 -12.87 -11.25 7.68
CA ALA A 176 -11.62 -11.79 7.15
C ALA A 176 -11.00 -10.89 6.06
N ALA A 177 -11.82 -10.37 5.11
CA ALA A 177 -11.35 -9.43 4.10
C ALA A 177 -10.80 -8.15 4.74
N ASN A 178 -11.56 -7.53 5.64
CA ASN A 178 -11.15 -6.32 6.36
C ASN A 178 -9.87 -6.55 7.19
N PHE A 179 -9.76 -7.68 7.88
CA PHE A 179 -8.56 -8.04 8.64
C PHE A 179 -7.34 -8.20 7.74
N MET A 180 -7.48 -8.85 6.58
CA MET A 180 -6.40 -9.01 5.61
C MET A 180 -6.00 -7.69 4.95
N THR A 181 -6.96 -6.78 4.72
CA THR A 181 -6.70 -5.39 4.30
C THR A 181 -5.81 -4.68 5.33
N ALA A 182 -6.14 -4.78 6.62
CA ALA A 182 -5.34 -4.17 7.69
C ALA A 182 -3.93 -4.78 7.80
N ILE A 183 -3.77 -6.10 7.66
CA ILE A 183 -2.45 -6.75 7.59
C ILE A 183 -1.64 -6.23 6.40
N GLY A 184 -2.29 -6.15 5.23
CA GLY A 184 -1.69 -5.60 4.01
C GLY A 184 -1.14 -4.20 4.23
N ALA A 185 -1.99 -3.32 4.75
CA ALA A 185 -1.65 -1.94 5.08
C ALA A 185 -0.53 -1.83 6.12
N ALA A 186 -0.54 -2.68 7.16
CA ALA A 186 0.54 -2.72 8.15
C ALA A 186 1.89 -3.13 7.53
N GLY A 187 1.88 -4.07 6.56
CA GLY A 187 3.06 -4.45 5.80
C GLY A 187 3.64 -3.28 4.99
N PHE A 188 2.79 -2.54 4.27
CA PHE A 188 3.21 -1.35 3.53
C PHE A 188 3.68 -0.22 4.44
N LEU A 189 3.04 -0.03 5.60
CA LEU A 189 3.48 0.94 6.61
C LEU A 189 4.89 0.60 7.11
N ALA A 190 5.16 -0.67 7.41
CA ALA A 190 6.49 -1.12 7.81
C ALA A 190 7.52 -0.87 6.70
N GLY A 191 7.18 -1.18 5.44
CA GLY A 191 8.03 -0.88 4.29
C GLY A 191 8.32 0.62 4.12
N ALA A 192 7.29 1.45 4.30
CA ALA A 192 7.37 2.90 4.21
C ALA A 192 8.29 3.49 5.28
N ILE A 193 8.18 3.01 6.52
CA ILE A 193 9.05 3.42 7.64
C ILE A 193 10.50 3.03 7.38
N LEU A 194 10.73 1.80 6.87
CA LEU A 194 12.07 1.32 6.55
C LEU A 194 12.73 2.06 5.37
N LEU A 195 11.92 2.60 4.44
CA LEU A 195 12.40 3.40 3.31
C LEU A 195 12.96 4.76 3.74
N MET A 196 12.39 5.36 4.79
CA MET A 196 12.81 6.67 5.27
C MET A 196 14.25 6.63 5.78
N PRO A 197 15.13 7.56 5.33
CA PRO A 197 16.49 7.65 5.85
C PRO A 197 16.47 7.90 7.36
N ALA A 198 17.30 7.17 8.12
CA ALA A 198 17.50 7.45 9.53
C ALA A 198 17.94 8.91 9.71
N VAL A 199 17.29 9.63 10.62
CA VAL A 199 17.75 10.96 11.05
C VAL A 199 19.09 10.73 11.76
N SER A 200 20.19 10.94 11.04
CA SER A 200 21.51 10.92 11.64
C SER A 200 21.60 12.10 12.61
N SER A 201 21.55 11.80 13.91
CA SER A 201 22.00 12.73 14.94
C SER A 201 23.45 13.09 14.61
N ARG A 202 23.68 14.34 14.18
CA ARG A 202 25.03 14.89 14.13
C ARG A 202 25.58 14.76 15.55
N ARG A 203 26.57 13.90 15.77
CA ARG A 203 27.39 14.02 16.98
C ARG A 203 28.05 15.39 16.90
N PRO A 204 27.83 16.30 17.87
CA PRO A 204 28.65 17.49 17.95
C PRO A 204 30.10 17.02 18.16
N SER A 205 30.99 17.52 17.29
CA SER A 205 32.44 17.34 17.36
C SER A 205 33.00 17.95 18.63
#